data_AF-A0A7S0ZA46-F1
#
_entry.id   AF-A0A7S0ZA46-F1
#
_cell.length_a   1.000
_cell.length_b   1.000
_cell.length_c   1.000
_cell.angle_alpha   90.00
_cell.angle_beta   90.00
_cell.angle_gamma   90.00
#
_symmetry.space_group_name_H-M   'P 1'
#
loop_
_entity.id
_entity.type
_entity.pdbx_description
1 polymer ?
#
loop_
_entity_poly.entity_id
_entity_poly.type
_entity_poly.pdbx_seq_one_letter_code
_entity_poly.pdbx_strand_id
1 'polypeptide(L)'
;APVTSGNFVDLINQGFYDNMEIQRSDGFVVQSGKPKKGDGFQIDGKERTLPLEIMVQGDKVPEYEFTLEDLGRYRAQPVLPFNAFGTLSMARRESEPNSASSQFFFLLREAELTPSGTNILDGRYSTFGYVIENQELLRDLKVDDM
;
A
#
# COMPACT_ATOMS: atom_id res chain seq x y z
N ALA A 1 -3.63 8.82 5.19
CA ALA A 1 -3.96 8.49 3.80
C ALA A 1 -5.48 8.48 3.61
N PRO A 2 -6.17 9.64 3.66
CA PRO A 2 -7.62 9.70 3.58
C PRO A 2 -8.20 9.18 2.26
N VAL A 3 -7.58 9.47 1.12
CA VAL A 3 -8.11 9.06 -0.21
C VAL A 3 -8.00 7.55 -0.39
N THR A 4 -6.87 6.98 -0.01
CA THR A 4 -6.55 5.56 -0.08
C THR A 4 -7.40 4.75 0.90
N SER A 5 -7.48 5.17 2.16
CA SER A 5 -8.35 4.53 3.16
C SER A 5 -9.82 4.59 2.71
N GLY A 6 -10.27 5.73 2.18
CA GLY A 6 -11.64 5.89 1.68
C GLY A 6 -11.94 4.94 0.53
N ASN A 7 -11.03 4.83 -0.45
CA ASN A 7 -11.15 3.87 -1.55
C ASN A 7 -11.20 2.42 -1.06
N PHE A 8 -10.31 2.04 -0.12
CA PHE A 8 -10.27 0.69 0.41
C PHE A 8 -11.59 0.31 1.11
N VAL A 9 -12.11 1.19 1.97
CA VAL A 9 -13.39 0.99 2.67
C VAL A 9 -14.56 0.97 1.68
N ASP A 10 -14.56 1.82 0.67
CA ASP A 10 -15.55 1.80 -0.41
C ASP A 10 -15.60 0.45 -1.13
N LEU A 11 -14.44 -0.10 -1.50
CA LEU A 11 -14.35 -1.41 -2.16
C LEU A 11 -14.80 -2.56 -1.24
N ILE A 12 -14.48 -2.51 0.06
CA ILE A 12 -15.02 -3.46 1.04
C ILE A 12 -16.55 -3.40 1.06
N ASN A 13 -17.13 -2.19 1.14
CA ASN A 13 -18.58 -2.02 1.20
C ASN A 13 -19.31 -2.50 -0.07
N GLN A 14 -18.60 -2.57 -1.19
CA GLN A 14 -19.10 -3.12 -2.45
C GLN A 14 -18.92 -4.64 -2.57
N GLY A 15 -18.32 -5.31 -1.57
CA GLY A 15 -17.98 -6.74 -1.62
C GLY A 15 -16.88 -7.05 -2.63
N PHE A 16 -16.08 -6.05 -3.05
CA PHE A 16 -15.11 -6.22 -4.13
C PHE A 16 -14.01 -7.22 -3.76
N TYR A 17 -13.58 -7.23 -2.50
CA TYR A 17 -12.51 -8.10 -2.02
C TYR A 17 -12.97 -9.51 -1.64
N ASP A 18 -14.28 -9.79 -1.69
CA ASP A 18 -14.83 -11.06 -1.24
C ASP A 18 -14.30 -12.22 -2.10
N ASN A 19 -13.71 -13.22 -1.44
CA ASN A 19 -13.09 -14.40 -2.06
C ASN A 19 -12.00 -14.04 -3.09
N MET A 20 -11.27 -12.94 -2.86
CA MET A 20 -10.09 -12.62 -3.65
C MET A 20 -8.88 -13.40 -3.14
N GLU A 21 -8.19 -14.04 -4.08
CA GLU A 21 -6.98 -14.80 -3.79
C GLU A 21 -5.83 -13.88 -3.36
N ILE A 22 -4.91 -14.44 -2.58
CA ILE A 22 -3.57 -13.89 -2.41
C ILE A 22 -2.78 -14.11 -3.71
N GLN A 23 -2.41 -13.04 -4.43
CA GLN A 23 -1.64 -13.17 -5.67
C GLN A 23 -0.12 -13.25 -5.45
N ARG A 24 0.38 -12.84 -4.28
CA ARG A 24 1.81 -12.84 -3.96
C ARG A 24 2.01 -13.06 -2.47
N SER A 25 2.85 -14.02 -2.14
CA SER A 25 3.40 -14.23 -0.79
C SER A 25 4.83 -14.72 -0.95
N ASP A 26 5.82 -13.86 -0.66
CA ASP A 26 7.24 -14.12 -0.93
C ASP A 26 8.16 -13.92 0.29
N GLY A 27 7.56 -13.81 1.48
CA GLY A 27 8.26 -13.53 2.73
C GLY A 27 8.65 -12.06 2.91
N PHE A 28 8.49 -11.20 1.90
CA PHE A 28 8.62 -9.75 2.04
C PHE A 28 7.25 -9.09 2.17
N VAL A 29 6.29 -9.49 1.33
CA VAL A 29 4.92 -9.01 1.37
C VAL A 29 3.91 -10.12 1.15
N VAL A 30 2.70 -9.92 1.67
CA VAL A 30 1.49 -10.61 1.19
C VAL A 30 0.66 -9.58 0.44
N GLN A 31 0.26 -9.89 -0.80
CA GLN A 31 -0.50 -8.97 -1.66
C GLN A 31 -1.80 -9.60 -2.12
N SER A 32 -2.90 -8.85 -2.02
CA SER A 32 -4.24 -9.22 -2.49
C SER A 32 -4.87 -8.08 -3.33
N GLY A 33 -6.14 -8.22 -3.72
CA GLY A 33 -6.95 -7.17 -4.33
C GLY A 33 -6.82 -7.03 -5.84
N LYS A 34 -6.24 -8.02 -6.54
CA LYS A 34 -6.14 -8.03 -8.00
C LYS A 34 -7.43 -8.57 -8.63
N PRO A 35 -8.13 -7.81 -9.50
CA PRO A 35 -9.30 -8.32 -10.20
C PRO A 35 -8.92 -9.38 -11.25
N LYS A 36 -9.88 -10.24 -11.62
CA LYS A 36 -9.70 -11.26 -12.68
C LYS A 36 -9.36 -10.67 -14.05
N LYS A 37 -9.75 -9.42 -14.30
CA LYS A 37 -9.47 -8.68 -15.54
C LYS A 37 -8.92 -7.31 -15.20
N GLY A 38 -7.80 -6.96 -15.83
CA GLY A 38 -7.08 -5.70 -15.60
C GLY A 38 -6.20 -5.73 -14.35
N ASP A 39 -5.66 -4.57 -14.00
CA ASP A 39 -4.73 -4.41 -12.88
C ASP A 39 -5.34 -3.61 -11.70
N GLY A 40 -6.59 -3.16 -11.82
CA GLY A 40 -7.27 -2.39 -10.79
C GLY A 40 -8.79 -2.36 -10.95
N PHE A 41 -9.47 -1.80 -9.96
CA PHE A 41 -10.93 -1.64 -9.96
C PHE A 41 -11.38 -0.81 -11.17
N GLN A 42 -12.42 -1.27 -11.86
CA GLN A 42 -12.91 -0.66 -13.10
C GLN A 42 -14.28 -0.02 -12.88
N ILE A 43 -14.47 1.18 -13.43
CA ILE A 43 -15.76 1.86 -13.55
C ILE A 43 -15.97 2.14 -15.03
N ASP A 44 -17.06 1.62 -15.61
CA ASP A 44 -17.40 1.78 -17.04
C ASP A 44 -16.24 1.45 -18.00
N GLY A 45 -15.46 0.42 -17.66
CA GLY A 45 -14.32 -0.05 -18.45
C GLY A 45 -13.05 0.79 -18.31
N LYS A 46 -12.99 1.72 -17.35
CA LYS A 46 -11.80 2.50 -17.01
C LYS A 46 -11.33 2.20 -15.60
N GLU A 47 -10.02 2.06 -15.43
CA GLU A 47 -9.39 1.88 -14.12
C GLU A 47 -9.60 3.13 -13.26
N ARG A 48 -10.16 2.95 -12.06
CA ARG A 48 -10.17 3.97 -11.02
C ARG A 48 -8.81 3.97 -10.37
N THR A 49 -8.01 5.00 -10.62
CA THR A 49 -6.73 5.19 -9.96
C THR A 49 -6.79 6.22 -8.84
N LEU A 50 -5.82 6.16 -7.95
CA LEU A 50 -5.65 7.04 -6.80
C LEU A 50 -4.32 7.78 -6.93
N PRO A 51 -4.27 9.07 -6.55
CA PRO A 51 -2.98 9.74 -6.39
C PRO A 51 -2.21 9.10 -5.23
N LEU A 52 -0.88 9.07 -5.33
CA LEU A 52 -0.03 8.82 -4.17
C LEU A 52 -0.34 9.87 -3.10
N GLU A 53 -0.41 9.48 -1.83
CA GLU A 53 -0.59 10.41 -0.72
C GLU A 53 0.33 10.06 0.45
N ILE A 54 1.16 11.01 0.87
CA ILE A 54 2.14 10.81 1.94
C ILE A 54 2.09 12.00 2.88
N MET A 55 1.73 11.75 4.14
CA MET A 55 1.83 12.76 5.18
C MET A 55 3.23 12.70 5.80
N VAL A 56 3.97 13.80 5.77
CA VAL A 56 5.28 13.92 6.43
C VAL A 56 5.11 14.53 7.83
N GLN A 57 5.91 14.06 8.79
CA GLN A 57 5.93 14.60 10.13
C GLN A 57 6.26 16.10 10.13
N GLY A 58 5.44 16.88 10.83
CA GLY A 58 5.60 18.34 10.95
C GLY A 58 4.91 19.14 9.84
N ASP A 59 4.56 18.51 8.72
CA ASP A 59 3.77 19.17 7.68
C ASP A 59 2.32 19.34 8.11
N LYS A 60 1.63 20.33 7.53
CA LYS A 60 0.21 20.61 7.83
C LYS A 60 -0.75 19.91 6.88
N VAL A 61 -0.26 19.51 5.71
CA VAL A 61 -1.03 18.86 4.65
C VAL A 61 -0.18 17.74 4.04
N PRO A 62 -0.81 16.66 3.53
CA PRO A 62 -0.09 15.60 2.86
C PRO A 62 0.42 16.05 1.49
N GLU A 63 1.52 15.43 1.06
CA GLU A 63 1.99 15.47 -0.32
C GLU A 63 1.15 14.53 -1.16
N TYR A 64 0.79 15.00 -2.35
CA TYR A 64 0.07 14.21 -3.34
C TYR A 64 0.89 14.04 -4.61
N GLU A 65 0.60 12.98 -5.35
CA GLU A 65 1.07 12.70 -6.71
C GLU A 65 2.56 12.37 -6.89
N PHE A 66 3.41 12.77 -5.95
CA PHE A 66 4.85 12.64 -6.03
C PHE A 66 5.38 11.78 -4.89
N THR A 67 6.41 10.99 -5.16
CA THR A 67 7.18 10.36 -4.10
C THR A 67 8.00 11.42 -3.36
N LEU A 68 8.43 11.13 -2.13
CA LEU A 68 9.34 12.02 -1.43
C LEU A 68 10.69 12.16 -2.15
N GLU A 69 11.09 11.15 -2.93
CA GLU A 69 12.26 11.20 -3.78
C GLU A 69 12.10 12.17 -4.96
N ASP A 70 10.96 12.15 -5.65
CA ASP A 70 10.65 13.10 -6.74
C ASP A 70 10.73 14.55 -6.25
N LEU A 71 10.36 14.78 -4.99
CA LEU A 71 10.41 16.08 -4.32
C LEU A 71 11.78 16.41 -3.71
N GLY A 72 12.77 15.52 -3.82
CA GLY A 72 14.10 15.67 -3.20
C GLY A 72 14.11 15.61 -1.67
N ARG A 73 13.05 15.10 -1.04
CA ARG A 73 12.85 15.01 0.42
C ARG A 73 13.35 13.68 0.99
N TYR A 74 14.57 13.28 0.66
CA TYR A 74 15.16 11.97 1.02
C TYR A 74 15.24 11.65 2.53
N ARG A 75 15.14 12.65 3.40
CA ARG A 75 15.21 12.51 4.86
C ARG A 75 13.89 12.80 5.56
N ALA A 76 12.84 13.10 4.81
CA ALA A 76 11.52 13.32 5.38
C ALA A 76 10.97 12.01 5.94
N GLN A 77 10.39 12.07 7.14
CA GLN A 77 9.80 10.91 7.79
C GLN A 77 8.29 10.93 7.60
N PRO A 78 7.69 9.90 7.01
CA PRO A 78 6.24 9.76 6.98
C PRO A 78 5.64 9.69 8.39
N VAL A 79 4.41 10.17 8.55
CA VAL A 79 3.61 9.97 9.77
C VAL A 79 3.25 8.49 9.93
N LEU A 80 3.04 7.78 8.81
CA LEU A 80 2.79 6.34 8.78
C LEU A 80 3.97 5.62 8.10
N PRO A 81 5.03 5.28 8.85
CA PRO A 81 6.21 4.61 8.30
C PRO A 81 5.97 3.10 8.07
N PHE A 82 6.74 2.51 7.17
CA PHE A 82 6.84 1.06 6.93
C PHE A 82 7.77 0.35 7.92
N ASN A 83 7.63 0.62 9.22
CA ASN A 83 8.57 0.11 10.22
C ASN A 83 8.04 -1.11 10.99
N ALA A 84 6.82 -1.56 10.72
CA ALA A 84 6.17 -2.63 11.45
C ALA A 84 5.76 -3.78 10.54
N PHE A 85 5.96 -5.00 11.03
CA PHE A 85 5.26 -6.17 10.51
C PHE A 85 3.74 -5.91 10.51
N GLY A 86 3.04 -6.30 9.45
CA GLY A 86 1.60 -6.04 9.30
C GLY A 86 1.24 -4.61 8.88
N THR A 87 2.21 -3.78 8.45
CA THR A 87 1.92 -2.49 7.81
C THR A 87 1.12 -2.73 6.52
N LEU A 88 -0.01 -2.04 6.37
CA LEU A 88 -0.91 -2.13 5.22
C LEU A 88 -0.72 -0.92 4.31
N SER A 89 -0.46 -1.19 3.03
CA SER A 89 -0.28 -0.17 2.00
C SER A 89 -0.91 -0.55 0.67
N MET A 90 -1.24 0.46 -0.13
CA MET A 90 -1.80 0.26 -1.46
C MET A 90 -0.67 -0.04 -2.45
N ALA A 91 -0.84 -1.09 -3.24
CA ALA A 91 0.07 -1.42 -4.32
C ALA A 91 -0.15 -0.49 -5.52
N ARG A 92 0.92 -0.26 -6.28
CA ARG A 92 0.93 0.59 -7.46
C ARG A 92 1.99 0.09 -8.44
N ARG A 93 1.92 0.55 -9.70
CA ARG A 93 3.00 0.38 -10.67
C ARG A 93 4.20 1.22 -10.23
N GLU A 94 5.40 0.64 -10.26
CA GLU A 94 6.61 1.24 -9.67
C GLU A 94 6.98 2.60 -10.29
N SER A 95 6.84 2.73 -11.61
CA SER A 95 7.13 3.95 -12.37
C SER A 95 6.01 5.00 -12.36
N GLU A 96 4.85 4.68 -11.78
CA GLU A 96 3.66 5.55 -11.81
C GLU A 96 3.12 5.75 -10.39
N PRO A 97 3.45 6.86 -9.71
CA PRO A 97 2.96 7.15 -8.37
C PRO A 97 1.43 7.12 -8.25
N ASN A 98 0.72 7.54 -9.31
CA ASN A 98 -0.73 7.74 -9.33
C ASN A 98 -1.51 6.56 -9.93
N SER A 99 -0.92 5.36 -9.85
CA SER A 99 -1.47 4.13 -10.44
C SER A 99 -2.13 3.19 -9.43
N ALA A 100 -2.10 3.53 -8.14
CA ALA A 100 -2.77 2.75 -7.11
C ALA A 100 -4.27 2.62 -7.42
N SER A 101 -4.87 1.46 -7.17
CA SER A 101 -6.29 1.24 -7.45
C SER A 101 -6.94 0.36 -6.39
N SER A 102 -6.86 -0.96 -6.54
CA SER A 102 -7.51 -1.91 -5.63
C SER A 102 -6.56 -2.88 -4.94
N GLN A 103 -5.39 -3.12 -5.52
CA GLN A 103 -4.41 -4.05 -4.97
C GLN A 103 -3.73 -3.46 -3.74
N PHE A 104 -3.61 -4.24 -2.67
CA PHE A 104 -2.96 -3.83 -1.43
C PHE A 104 -1.99 -4.92 -0.96
N PHE A 105 -1.06 -4.55 -0.07
CA PHE A 105 -0.15 -5.49 0.54
C PHE A 105 0.07 -5.25 2.03
N PHE A 106 0.36 -6.33 2.74
CA PHE A 106 0.92 -6.33 4.08
C PHE A 106 2.42 -6.54 4.02
N LEU A 107 3.15 -5.77 4.82
CA LEU A 107 4.59 -5.95 4.99
C LEU A 107 4.87 -7.12 5.97
N LEU A 108 5.60 -8.13 5.53
CA LEU A 108 5.98 -9.30 6.35
C LEU A 108 7.36 -9.20 7.00
N ARG A 109 8.13 -8.17 6.65
CA ARG A 109 9.49 -8.01 7.12
C ARG A 109 9.67 -6.63 7.74
N GLU A 110 10.43 -6.55 8.82
CA GLU A 110 10.94 -5.27 9.28
C GLU A 110 11.71 -4.61 8.12
N ALA A 111 11.41 -3.34 7.85
CA ALA A 111 11.99 -2.67 6.70
C ALA A 111 13.51 -2.75 6.71
N GLU A 112 14.08 -3.13 5.56
CA GLU A 112 15.50 -2.99 5.34
C GLU A 112 15.85 -1.50 5.37
N LEU A 113 16.70 -1.14 6.33
CA LEU A 113 17.27 0.20 6.41
C LEU A 113 18.42 0.31 5.41
N THR A 114 18.48 1.42 4.67
CA THR A 114 19.69 1.82 3.96
C THR A 114 20.84 2.02 4.95
N PRO A 115 22.11 2.10 4.50
CA PRO A 115 23.24 2.47 5.36
C PRO A 115 23.06 3.82 6.10
N SER A 116 22.18 4.69 5.58
CA SER A 116 21.81 5.96 6.22
C SER A 116 20.66 5.84 7.24
N GLY A 117 20.22 4.61 7.56
CA GLY A 117 19.13 4.35 8.50
C GLY A 117 17.74 4.69 7.94
N THR A 118 17.58 4.74 6.62
CA THR A 118 16.32 5.14 5.97
C THR A 118 15.60 3.93 5.40
N ASN A 119 14.29 3.84 5.61
CA ASN A 119 13.47 2.75 5.07
C ASN A 119 13.26 2.93 3.57
N ILE A 120 13.54 1.88 2.79
CA ILE A 120 13.46 1.92 1.31
C ILE A 120 12.03 2.14 0.80
N LEU A 121 11.02 1.74 1.58
CA LEU A 121 9.60 1.89 1.21
C LEU A 121 9.00 3.23 1.63
N ASP A 122 9.61 3.91 2.61
CA ASP A 122 9.09 5.18 3.12
C ASP A 122 9.12 6.25 2.02
N GLY A 123 8.00 6.97 1.91
CA GLY A 123 7.86 8.01 0.90
C GLY A 123 7.60 7.51 -0.52
N ARG A 124 7.39 6.20 -0.72
CA ARG A 124 7.11 5.61 -2.05
C ARG A 124 5.72 5.02 -2.21
N TYR A 125 5.00 4.71 -1.13
CA TYR A 125 3.66 4.13 -1.16
C TYR A 125 2.74 4.81 -0.15
N SER A 126 1.43 4.76 -0.41
CA SER A 126 0.41 5.22 0.51
C SER A 126 0.15 4.17 1.59
N THR A 127 0.87 4.25 2.71
CA THR A 127 0.53 3.49 3.93
C THR A 127 -0.77 4.02 4.51
N PHE A 128 -1.71 3.12 4.80
CA PHE A 128 -3.06 3.51 5.20
C PHE A 128 -3.65 2.68 6.34
N GLY A 129 -2.90 1.74 6.91
CA GLY A 129 -3.33 0.99 8.08
C GLY A 129 -2.23 0.09 8.66
N TYR A 130 -2.56 -0.55 9.77
CA TYR A 130 -1.74 -1.58 10.42
C TYR A 130 -2.65 -2.67 10.93
N VAL A 131 -2.19 -3.92 10.85
CA VAL A 131 -2.86 -5.03 11.53
C VAL A 131 -2.62 -4.91 13.02
N ILE A 132 -3.69 -4.97 13.80
CA ILE A 132 -3.65 -4.82 15.27
C ILE A 132 -3.84 -6.15 16.02
N GLU A 133 -4.37 -7.17 15.35
CA GLU A 133 -4.67 -8.49 15.91
C GLU A 133 -4.38 -9.57 14.87
N ASN A 134 -3.92 -10.74 15.33
CA ASN A 134 -3.63 -11.93 14.50
C ASN A 134 -2.64 -11.69 13.36
N GLN A 135 -1.71 -10.75 13.50
CA GLN A 135 -0.73 -10.43 12.46
C GLN A 135 0.14 -11.64 12.09
N GLU A 136 0.44 -12.52 13.04
CA GLU A 136 1.23 -13.73 12.84
C GLU A 136 0.68 -14.64 11.73
N LEU A 137 -0.64 -14.65 11.52
CA LEU A 137 -1.29 -15.41 10.46
C LEU A 137 -0.87 -14.96 9.06
N LEU A 138 -0.43 -13.71 8.89
CA LEU A 138 0.05 -13.20 7.61
C LEU A 138 1.25 -14.01 7.08
N ARG A 139 2.06 -14.64 7.95
CA ARG A 139 3.19 -15.48 7.53
C ARG A 139 2.76 -16.81 6.91
N ASP A 140 1.56 -17.27 7.26
CA ASP A 140 1.05 -18.57 6.85
C ASP A 140 0.28 -18.49 5.52
N LEU A 141 -0.08 -17.28 5.08
CA LEU A 141 -0.76 -17.02 3.81
C LEU A 141 0.13 -17.36 2.62
N LYS A 142 -0.44 -18.10 1.67
CA LYS A 142 0.21 -18.56 0.43
C LYS A 142 -0.53 -18.01 -0.77
N VAL A 143 0.13 -18.07 -1.92
CA VAL A 143 -0.51 -17.81 -3.20
C VAL A 143 -1.70 -18.76 -3.37
N ASP A 144 -2.81 -18.24 -3.89
CA ASP A 144 -4.09 -18.91 -4.10
C ASP A 144 -4.96 -19.14 -2.84
N ASP A 145 -4.50 -18.75 -1.64
CA ASP A 145 -5.36 -18.72 -0.44
C ASP A 145 -6.46 -17.64 -0.57
N MET A 146 -7.64 -17.87 0.02
CA MET A 146 -8.81 -16.98 0.03
C MET A 146 -9.22 -16.56 1.43
#